data_AF-V8QPJ3-F1
#
_entry.id   AF-V8QPJ3-F1
#
_cell.length_a   1.000
_cell.length_b   1.000
_cell.length_c   1.000
_cell.angle_alpha   90.00
_cell.angle_beta   90.00
_cell.angle_gamma   90.00
#
_symmetry.space_group_name_H-M   'P 1'
#
loop_
_entity.id
_entity.type
_entity.pdbx_description
1 polymer ?
#
loop_
_entity_poly.entity_id
_entity_poly.type
_entity_poly.pdbx_seq_one_letter_code
_entity_poly.pdbx_strand_id
1 'polypeptide(L)'
;MTSSTDLPPVQALTGGRLATTAELIARLEEFRERRGYVNPQQGPMAAALPGVFDGYRVFYKALVLDEKHLSPLEKEFVWLVLLCVASELGTHHLKLFFDHGGTDSQALAAFRLAAWVKGTDAYTFVDENWQPYFPRLSSRQAYLDGVNSLIAGFDDVTSTWAHLALLSAQSGAKSKWGVAAELHACYELGIPEASMAEAMSVALWPCGANAFHDAAGVWLEMVRSGQVNASQQFKAWAAMPSQDGLDLKIQSKESS
;
A
#
# COMPACT_ATOMS: atom_id res chain seq x y z
N MET A 1 36.38 -10.11 17.08
CA MET A 1 34.99 -10.12 16.60
C MET A 1 34.51 -8.68 16.55
N THR A 2 34.65 -8.06 15.38
CA THR A 2 34.23 -6.69 15.11
C THR A 2 32.85 -6.73 14.46
N SER A 3 31.83 -6.21 15.12
CA SER A 3 30.53 -5.91 14.52
C SER A 3 30.16 -4.50 14.94
N SER A 4 30.68 -3.52 14.20
CA SER A 4 30.23 -2.14 14.22
C SER A 4 28.86 -2.10 13.54
N THR A 5 27.82 -1.81 14.32
CA THR A 5 26.55 -1.27 13.85
C THR A 5 26.65 0.25 13.87
N ASP A 6 27.48 0.81 13.00
CA ASP A 6 27.44 2.24 12.70
C ASP A 6 26.51 2.43 11.50
N LEU A 7 25.25 2.74 11.78
CA LEU A 7 24.43 3.43 10.80
C LEU A 7 25.15 4.75 10.48
N PRO A 8 25.32 5.10 9.19
CA PRO A 8 25.96 6.35 8.84
C PRO A 8 25.22 7.54 9.48
N PRO A 9 25.94 8.61 9.87
CA PRO A 9 25.33 9.77 10.50
C PRO A 9 24.25 10.35 9.57
N VAL A 10 23.05 10.58 10.12
CA VAL A 10 21.95 11.24 9.40
C VAL A 10 22.40 12.66 9.07
N GLN A 11 22.82 12.86 7.83
CA GLN A 11 23.12 14.19 7.31
C GLN A 11 21.86 15.07 7.43
N ALA A 12 22.03 16.32 7.87
CA ALA A 12 20.92 17.24 8.02
C ALA A 12 20.11 17.31 6.71
N LEU A 13 18.82 16.99 6.79
CA LEU A 13 17.88 16.98 5.66
C LEU A 13 17.65 18.42 5.19
N THR A 14 18.59 18.97 4.42
CA THR A 14 18.53 20.35 3.92
C THR A 14 17.55 20.45 2.74
N GLY A 15 16.26 20.66 3.04
CA GLY A 15 15.19 20.85 2.05
C GLY A 15 15.21 22.21 1.31
N GLY A 16 16.37 22.86 1.14
CA GLY A 16 16.45 24.27 0.75
C GLY A 16 16.73 24.56 -0.73
N ARG A 17 17.24 23.60 -1.51
CA ARG A 17 17.58 23.83 -2.93
C ARG A 17 17.35 22.57 -3.77
N LEU A 18 17.01 22.77 -5.04
CA LEU A 18 17.07 21.70 -6.03
C LEU A 18 18.50 21.17 -6.15
N ALA A 19 18.61 19.86 -6.35
CA ALA A 19 19.86 19.23 -6.76
C ALA A 19 20.34 19.83 -8.09
N THR A 20 21.65 19.76 -8.33
CA THR A 20 22.17 19.95 -9.68
C THR A 20 21.72 18.81 -10.58
N THR A 21 21.71 19.04 -11.89
CA THR A 21 21.40 17.98 -12.87
C THR A 21 22.32 16.77 -12.73
N ALA A 22 23.61 16.99 -12.45
CA ALA A 22 24.57 15.92 -12.25
C ALA A 22 24.27 15.07 -11.01
N GLU A 23 23.96 15.70 -9.88
CA GLU A 23 23.58 14.99 -8.64
C GLU A 23 22.28 14.19 -8.82
N LEU A 24 21.30 14.76 -9.52
CA LEU A 24 20.04 14.08 -9.83
C LEU A 24 20.28 12.81 -10.67
N ILE A 25 21.01 12.93 -11.78
CA ILE A 25 21.29 11.81 -12.69
C ILE A 25 22.05 10.72 -11.93
N ALA A 26 23.11 11.08 -11.20
CA ALA A 26 23.91 10.13 -10.45
C ALA A 26 23.06 9.33 -9.43
N ARG A 27 22.16 9.98 -8.69
CA ARG A 27 21.24 9.30 -7.75
C ARG A 27 20.30 8.33 -8.45
N LEU A 28 19.72 8.73 -9.58
CA LEU A 28 18.77 7.90 -10.31
C LEU A 28 19.46 6.72 -11.01
N GLU A 29 20.69 6.90 -11.51
CA GLU A 29 21.51 5.84 -12.08
C GLU A 29 21.94 4.83 -11.01
N GLU A 30 22.45 5.27 -9.85
CA GLU A 30 22.77 4.36 -8.73
C GLU A 30 21.53 3.55 -8.32
N PHE A 31 20.36 4.20 -8.23
CA PHE A 31 19.11 3.51 -7.90
C PHE A 31 18.74 2.47 -8.97
N ARG A 32 18.90 2.82 -10.25
CA ARG A 32 18.62 1.91 -11.37
C ARG A 32 19.55 0.72 -11.38
N GLU A 33 20.85 0.91 -11.23
CA GLU A 33 21.84 -0.17 -11.23
C GLU A 33 21.52 -1.23 -10.18
N ARG A 34 21.00 -0.79 -9.04
CA ARG A 34 20.69 -1.67 -7.91
C ARG A 34 19.34 -2.35 -8.02
N ARG A 35 18.32 -1.64 -8.51
CA ARG A 35 16.92 -2.08 -8.48
C ARG A 35 16.41 -2.55 -9.85
N GLY A 36 17.15 -2.30 -10.92
CA GLY A 36 16.82 -2.62 -12.31
C GLY A 36 15.91 -1.58 -12.99
N TYR A 37 15.23 -0.72 -12.22
CA TYR A 37 14.30 0.29 -12.74
C TYR A 37 14.12 1.44 -11.74
N VAL A 38 13.65 2.58 -12.25
CA VAL A 38 13.42 3.82 -11.50
C VAL A 38 11.97 4.19 -11.71
N ASN A 39 11.15 4.29 -10.67
CA ASN A 39 9.76 4.72 -10.84
C ASN A 39 9.66 6.26 -10.92
N PRO A 40 8.60 6.83 -11.51
CA PRO A 40 8.41 8.27 -11.66
C PRO A 40 8.67 9.11 -10.40
N GLN A 41 8.18 8.70 -9.23
CA GLN A 41 8.37 9.45 -7.97
C GLN A 41 9.83 9.62 -7.56
N GLN A 42 10.73 8.74 -8.02
CA GLN A 42 12.15 8.83 -7.72
C GLN A 42 12.78 10.10 -8.28
N GLY A 43 12.26 10.63 -9.40
CA GLY A 43 12.75 11.88 -9.99
C GLY A 43 12.57 13.10 -9.08
N PRO A 44 11.33 13.46 -8.71
CA PRO A 44 11.09 14.55 -7.77
C PRO A 44 11.80 14.36 -6.43
N MET A 45 11.90 13.12 -5.93
CA MET A 45 12.66 12.83 -4.71
C MET A 45 14.15 13.13 -4.86
N ALA A 46 14.80 12.62 -5.91
CA ALA A 46 16.21 12.86 -6.16
C ALA A 46 16.52 14.34 -6.46
N ALA A 47 15.57 15.05 -7.08
CA ALA A 47 15.73 16.44 -7.51
C ALA A 47 15.49 17.45 -6.39
N ALA A 48 14.51 17.22 -5.51
CA ALA A 48 14.01 18.23 -4.58
C ALA A 48 13.87 17.73 -3.13
N LEU A 49 13.80 16.40 -2.91
CA LEU A 49 13.52 15.81 -1.60
C LEU A 49 14.57 14.72 -1.27
N PRO A 50 15.89 15.04 -1.25
CA PRO A 50 16.94 14.04 -1.09
C PRO A 50 16.79 13.22 0.20
N GLY A 51 16.34 13.86 1.27
CA GLY A 51 16.03 13.16 2.52
C GLY A 51 14.92 12.11 2.40
N VAL A 52 13.90 12.38 1.59
CA VAL A 52 12.84 11.43 1.29
C VAL A 52 13.36 10.33 0.37
N PHE A 53 14.21 10.66 -0.62
CA PHE A 53 14.85 9.69 -1.50
C PHE A 53 15.66 8.65 -0.72
N ASP A 54 16.48 9.11 0.23
CA ASP A 54 17.31 8.26 1.07
C ASP A 54 16.44 7.42 2.04
N GLY A 55 15.46 8.08 2.68
CA GLY A 55 14.53 7.45 3.61
C GLY A 55 13.60 6.42 2.96
N TYR A 56 13.20 6.62 1.70
CA TYR A 56 12.31 5.73 0.94
C TYR A 56 12.82 4.30 0.94
N ARG A 57 14.14 4.11 0.83
CA ARG A 57 14.76 2.79 0.82
C ARG A 57 14.63 2.06 2.15
N VAL A 58 14.93 2.76 3.23
CA VAL A 58 14.84 2.21 4.60
C VAL A 58 13.38 1.87 4.88
N PHE A 59 12.48 2.80 4.57
CA PHE A 59 11.05 2.64 4.75
C PHE A 59 10.48 1.47 3.92
N TYR A 60 10.81 1.37 2.63
CA TYR A 60 10.32 0.29 1.76
C TYR A 60 10.78 -1.09 2.24
N LYS A 61 12.06 -1.24 2.59
CA LYS A 61 12.58 -2.50 3.12
C LYS A 61 11.85 -2.87 4.41
N ALA A 62 11.83 -1.94 5.37
CA ALA A 62 11.24 -2.17 6.68
C ALA A 62 9.73 -2.47 6.58
N LEU A 63 8.99 -1.78 5.71
CA LEU A 63 7.55 -1.95 5.59
C LEU A 63 7.17 -3.16 4.73
N VAL A 64 7.73 -3.27 3.53
CA VAL A 64 7.25 -4.21 2.50
C VAL A 64 8.04 -5.50 2.49
N LEU A 65 9.37 -5.44 2.56
CA LEU A 65 10.23 -6.62 2.33
C LEU A 65 10.49 -7.46 3.58
N ASP A 66 10.65 -6.81 4.73
CA ASP A 66 10.99 -7.54 5.96
C ASP A 66 9.79 -8.35 6.47
N GLU A 67 10.05 -9.62 6.79
CA GLU A 67 9.13 -10.47 7.54
C GLU A 67 8.90 -9.91 8.93
N LYS A 68 7.68 -10.06 9.44
CA LYS A 68 7.25 -9.49 10.72
C LYS A 68 6.34 -10.49 11.46
N HIS A 69 5.09 -10.14 11.68
CA HIS A 69 4.13 -10.82 12.55
C HIS A 69 3.09 -11.61 11.78
N LEU A 70 2.75 -11.18 10.56
CA LEU A 70 1.89 -11.94 9.65
C LEU A 70 2.70 -13.00 8.91
N SER A 71 2.14 -14.20 8.78
CA SER A 71 2.69 -15.19 7.86
C SER A 71 2.62 -14.68 6.42
N PRO A 72 3.43 -15.24 5.50
CA PRO A 72 3.44 -14.77 4.11
C PRO A 72 2.06 -14.79 3.45
N LEU A 73 1.27 -15.87 3.62
CA LEU A 73 -0.07 -15.94 3.03
C LEU A 73 -1.07 -14.97 3.69
N GLU A 74 -1.02 -14.81 5.01
CA GLU A 74 -1.83 -13.83 5.74
C GLU A 74 -1.60 -12.41 5.24
N LYS A 75 -0.34 -12.04 5.10
CA LYS A 75 0.06 -10.72 4.63
C LYS A 75 -0.47 -10.46 3.22
N GLU A 76 -0.36 -11.43 2.32
CA GLU A 76 -0.87 -11.27 0.96
C GLU A 76 -2.41 -11.27 0.88
N PHE A 77 -3.11 -11.95 1.79
CA PHE A 77 -4.57 -11.81 1.93
C PHE A 77 -4.96 -10.38 2.36
N VAL A 78 -4.25 -9.80 3.33
CA VAL A 78 -4.43 -8.40 3.76
C VAL A 78 -4.20 -7.44 2.59
N TRP A 79 -3.12 -7.65 1.82
CA TRP A 79 -2.83 -6.86 0.61
C TRP A 79 -3.97 -6.94 -0.41
N LEU A 80 -4.52 -8.13 -0.66
CA LEU A 80 -5.56 -8.32 -1.66
C LEU A 80 -6.82 -7.47 -1.36
N VAL A 81 -7.30 -7.48 -0.11
CA VAL A 81 -8.45 -6.67 0.31
C VAL A 81 -8.15 -5.18 0.15
N LEU A 82 -6.98 -4.74 0.63
CA LEU A 82 -6.56 -3.33 0.57
C LEU A 82 -6.42 -2.82 -0.87
N LEU A 83 -5.80 -3.61 -1.76
CA LEU A 83 -5.61 -3.25 -3.17
C LEU A 83 -6.95 -3.07 -3.88
N CYS A 84 -7.93 -3.94 -3.62
CA CYS A 84 -9.29 -3.78 -4.14
C CYS A 84 -9.94 -2.48 -3.64
N VAL A 85 -9.80 -2.14 -2.36
CA VAL A 85 -10.36 -0.90 -1.80
C VAL A 85 -9.69 0.34 -2.36
N ALA A 86 -8.36 0.30 -2.51
CA ALA A 86 -7.54 1.37 -3.07
C ALA A 86 -7.63 1.48 -4.60
N SER A 87 -8.20 0.49 -5.28
CA SER A 87 -8.23 0.40 -6.76
C SER A 87 -6.83 0.37 -7.38
N GLU A 88 -5.92 -0.36 -6.74
CA GLU A 88 -4.51 -0.45 -7.09
C GLU A 88 -4.20 -1.80 -7.75
N LEU A 89 -3.41 -1.80 -8.84
CA LEU A 89 -3.18 -3.00 -9.63
C LEU A 89 -2.38 -4.08 -8.88
N GLY A 90 -1.29 -3.68 -8.22
CA GLY A 90 -0.54 -4.52 -7.27
C GLY A 90 -0.19 -5.95 -7.72
N THR A 91 0.01 -6.23 -9.01
CA THR A 91 0.09 -7.60 -9.56
C THR A 91 1.17 -8.49 -8.93
N HIS A 92 2.22 -7.90 -8.37
CA HIS A 92 3.21 -8.63 -7.59
C HIS A 92 2.61 -9.34 -6.37
N HIS A 93 1.67 -8.70 -5.66
CA HIS A 93 0.97 -9.28 -4.51
C HIS A 93 0.03 -10.41 -4.94
N LEU A 94 -0.58 -10.32 -6.13
CA LEU A 94 -1.35 -11.44 -6.68
C LEU A 94 -0.46 -12.67 -6.92
N LYS A 95 0.75 -12.45 -7.47
CA LYS A 95 1.71 -13.53 -7.66
C LYS A 95 2.14 -14.13 -6.30
N LEU A 96 2.52 -13.29 -5.34
CA LEU A 96 2.95 -13.74 -4.01
C LEU A 96 1.85 -14.49 -3.27
N PHE A 97 0.60 -14.03 -3.38
CA PHE A 97 -0.56 -14.70 -2.80
C PHE A 97 -0.64 -16.16 -3.27
N PHE A 98 -0.59 -16.40 -4.58
CA PHE A 98 -0.60 -17.76 -5.13
C PHE A 98 0.68 -18.54 -4.83
N ASP A 99 1.85 -17.90 -4.87
CA ASP A 99 3.13 -18.53 -4.51
C ASP A 99 3.15 -19.02 -3.05
N HIS A 100 2.40 -18.36 -2.17
CA HIS A 100 2.25 -18.71 -0.75
C HIS A 100 1.07 -19.65 -0.48
N GLY A 101 0.44 -20.21 -1.52
CA GLY A 101 -0.62 -21.20 -1.40
C GLY A 101 -2.04 -20.62 -1.35
N GLY A 102 -2.19 -19.33 -1.67
CA GLY A 102 -3.49 -18.68 -1.79
C GLY A 102 -4.37 -19.35 -2.85
N THR A 103 -5.68 -19.34 -2.62
CA THR A 103 -6.67 -19.97 -3.50
C THR A 103 -7.69 -18.96 -4.02
N ASP A 104 -8.35 -19.29 -5.14
CA ASP A 104 -9.46 -18.50 -5.66
C ASP A 104 -10.61 -18.36 -4.64
N SER A 105 -10.80 -19.37 -3.79
CA SER A 105 -11.78 -19.35 -2.71
C SER A 105 -11.47 -18.24 -1.69
N GLN A 106 -10.22 -18.18 -1.22
CA GLN A 106 -9.76 -17.11 -0.35
C GLN A 106 -9.80 -15.74 -1.05
N ALA A 107 -9.43 -15.65 -2.33
CA ALA A 107 -9.54 -14.42 -3.09
C ALA A 107 -10.98 -13.91 -3.19
N LEU A 108 -11.95 -14.80 -3.38
CA LEU A 108 -13.38 -14.45 -3.40
C LEU A 108 -13.83 -13.88 -2.05
N ALA A 109 -13.38 -14.45 -0.93
CA ALA A 109 -13.63 -13.89 0.40
C ALA A 109 -13.03 -12.49 0.53
N ALA A 110 -11.79 -12.28 0.08
CA ALA A 110 -11.14 -10.98 0.09
C ALA A 110 -11.94 -9.92 -0.71
N PHE A 111 -12.48 -10.28 -1.88
CA PHE A 111 -13.31 -9.38 -2.69
C PHE A 111 -14.62 -9.00 -2.00
N ARG A 112 -15.25 -9.95 -1.30
CA ARG A 112 -16.45 -9.69 -0.49
C ARG A 112 -16.15 -8.69 0.63
N LEU A 113 -15.03 -8.88 1.34
CA LEU A 113 -14.58 -7.97 2.40
C LEU A 113 -14.25 -6.59 1.83
N ALA A 114 -13.59 -6.50 0.68
CA ALA A 114 -13.27 -5.23 0.04
C ALA A 114 -14.55 -4.45 -0.36
N ALA A 115 -15.57 -5.15 -0.85
CA ALA A 115 -16.87 -4.54 -1.14
C ALA A 115 -17.56 -4.04 0.15
N TRP A 116 -17.45 -4.79 1.25
CA TRP A 116 -18.02 -4.42 2.56
C TRP A 116 -17.52 -3.07 3.08
N VAL A 117 -16.24 -2.78 2.87
CA VAL A 117 -15.63 -1.50 3.27
C VAL A 117 -16.39 -0.30 2.68
N LYS A 118 -16.92 -0.41 1.45
CA LYS A 118 -17.70 0.69 0.83
C LYS A 118 -19.06 0.92 1.50
N GLY A 119 -19.59 -0.06 2.24
CA GLY A 119 -20.84 0.06 2.99
C GLY A 119 -20.70 0.73 4.36
N THR A 120 -19.47 1.00 4.82
CA THR A 120 -19.18 1.53 6.16
C THR A 120 -19.88 2.86 6.45
N ASP A 121 -19.96 3.74 5.46
CA ASP A 121 -20.57 5.08 5.62
C ASP A 121 -22.04 5.00 6.06
N ALA A 122 -22.77 3.96 5.65
CA ALA A 122 -24.15 3.75 6.09
C ALA A 122 -24.19 3.43 7.59
N TYR A 123 -23.29 2.58 8.09
CA TYR A 123 -23.20 2.27 9.51
C TYR A 123 -22.76 3.47 10.34
N THR A 124 -21.77 4.24 9.86
CA THR A 124 -21.35 5.49 10.48
C THR A 124 -22.51 6.46 10.59
N PHE A 125 -23.25 6.67 9.49
CA PHE A 125 -24.40 7.57 9.48
C PHE A 125 -25.48 7.14 10.49
N VAL A 126 -25.83 5.85 10.54
CA VAL A 126 -26.83 5.34 11.49
C VAL A 126 -26.36 5.52 12.93
N ASP A 127 -25.10 5.19 13.23
CA ASP A 127 -24.51 5.31 14.57
C ASP A 127 -24.48 6.78 15.06
N GLU A 128 -24.10 7.71 14.18
CA GLU A 128 -23.97 9.13 14.54
C GLU A 128 -25.30 9.89 14.59
N ASN A 129 -26.25 9.54 13.72
CA ASN A 129 -27.44 10.37 13.48
C ASN A 129 -28.74 9.70 13.92
N TRP A 130 -28.82 8.37 13.85
CA TRP A 130 -30.07 7.64 14.04
C TRP A 130 -30.12 6.78 15.31
N GLN A 131 -29.00 6.64 16.02
CA GLN A 131 -28.94 5.84 17.24
C GLN A 131 -30.01 6.18 18.29
N PRO A 132 -30.38 7.46 18.53
CA PRO A 132 -31.48 7.78 19.47
C PRO A 132 -32.84 7.20 19.07
N TYR A 133 -33.09 6.97 17.77
CA TYR A 133 -34.34 6.40 17.26
C TYR A 133 -34.32 4.86 17.28
N PHE A 134 -33.13 4.25 17.32
CA PHE A 134 -32.95 2.80 17.34
C PHE A 134 -32.12 2.33 18.56
N PRO A 135 -32.53 2.65 19.81
CA PRO A 135 -31.69 2.46 21.00
C PRO A 135 -31.38 1.00 21.35
N ARG A 136 -32.08 0.04 20.72
CA ARG A 136 -31.87 -1.41 20.90
C ARG A 136 -30.97 -2.02 19.83
N LEU A 137 -30.65 -1.27 18.77
CA LEU A 137 -29.76 -1.72 17.71
C LEU A 137 -28.36 -1.17 17.97
N SER A 138 -27.35 -1.93 17.53
CA SER A 138 -25.96 -1.49 17.52
C SER A 138 -25.47 -1.55 16.08
N SER A 139 -25.23 -0.39 15.47
CA SER A 139 -24.66 -0.30 14.12
C SER A 139 -23.32 -1.03 14.04
N ARG A 140 -22.49 -0.89 15.08
CA ARG A 140 -21.22 -1.61 15.18
C ARG A 140 -21.42 -3.13 15.22
N GLN A 141 -22.34 -3.63 16.04
CA GLN A 141 -22.58 -5.08 16.10
C GLN A 141 -23.11 -5.61 14.78
N ALA A 142 -24.08 -4.92 14.17
CA ALA A 142 -24.62 -5.30 12.87
C ALA A 142 -23.56 -5.30 11.76
N TYR A 143 -22.59 -4.37 11.82
CA TYR A 143 -21.43 -4.36 10.93
C TYR A 143 -20.54 -5.61 11.14
N LEU A 144 -20.21 -5.94 12.39
CA LEU A 144 -19.35 -7.08 12.74
C LEU A 144 -20.01 -8.43 12.41
N ASP A 145 -21.30 -8.58 12.68
CA ASP A 145 -22.07 -9.76 12.29
C ASP A 145 -22.10 -9.95 10.76
N GLY A 146 -22.12 -8.83 10.03
CA GLY A 146 -21.98 -8.81 8.58
C GLY A 146 -20.64 -9.39 8.11
N VAL A 147 -19.52 -9.03 8.76
CA VAL A 147 -18.19 -9.58 8.46
C VAL A 147 -18.19 -11.10 8.60
N ASN A 148 -18.71 -11.63 9.70
CA ASN A 148 -18.83 -13.07 9.92
C ASN A 148 -19.66 -13.77 8.83
N SER A 149 -20.73 -13.11 8.38
CA SER A 149 -21.60 -13.63 7.31
C SER A 149 -20.89 -13.66 5.94
N LEU A 150 -20.01 -12.70 5.66
CA LEU A 150 -19.30 -12.62 4.37
C LEU A 150 -18.29 -13.75 4.20
N ILE A 151 -17.64 -14.16 5.31
CA ILE A 151 -16.66 -15.24 5.33
C ILE A 151 -17.27 -16.61 5.63
N ALA A 152 -18.57 -16.68 5.94
CA ALA A 152 -19.26 -17.94 6.15
C ALA A 152 -19.16 -18.83 4.89
N GLY A 153 -18.66 -20.05 5.06
CA GLY A 153 -18.43 -21.00 3.97
C GLY A 153 -17.04 -20.96 3.33
N PHE A 154 -16.12 -20.14 3.85
CA PHE A 154 -14.70 -20.16 3.49
C PHE A 154 -13.88 -20.73 4.66
N ASP A 155 -13.79 -22.06 4.74
CA ASP A 155 -13.15 -22.76 5.88
C ASP A 155 -11.68 -22.37 6.09
N ASP A 156 -11.01 -21.90 5.04
CA ASP A 156 -9.60 -21.47 5.04
C ASP A 156 -9.41 -19.95 5.26
N VAL A 157 -10.47 -19.21 5.61
CA VAL A 157 -10.43 -17.78 5.97
C VAL A 157 -10.92 -17.59 7.39
N THR A 158 -9.98 -17.33 8.30
CA THR A 158 -10.31 -17.12 9.72
C THR A 158 -10.87 -15.72 9.96
N SER A 159 -11.63 -15.54 11.05
CA SER A 159 -12.05 -14.22 11.53
C SER A 159 -10.84 -13.30 11.77
N THR A 160 -9.73 -13.85 12.25
CA THR A 160 -8.47 -13.10 12.44
C THR A 160 -7.98 -12.49 11.11
N TRP A 161 -7.95 -13.27 10.03
CA TRP A 161 -7.53 -12.76 8.72
C TRP A 161 -8.49 -11.69 8.20
N ALA A 162 -9.79 -11.94 8.34
CA ALA A 162 -10.83 -11.02 7.89
C ALA A 162 -10.71 -9.65 8.58
N HIS A 163 -10.58 -9.62 9.91
CA HIS A 163 -10.49 -8.38 10.68
C HIS A 163 -9.14 -7.67 10.50
N LEU A 164 -8.02 -8.38 10.35
CA LEU A 164 -6.74 -7.74 9.99
C LEU A 164 -6.79 -7.11 8.59
N ALA A 165 -7.40 -7.80 7.62
CA ALA A 165 -7.53 -7.29 6.27
C ALA A 165 -8.48 -6.08 6.18
N LEU A 166 -9.61 -6.13 6.88
CA LEU A 166 -10.54 -5.01 7.01
C LEU A 166 -9.90 -3.84 7.76
N LEU A 167 -9.14 -4.08 8.84
CA LEU A 167 -8.44 -3.03 9.57
C LEU A 167 -7.47 -2.26 8.64
N SER A 168 -6.74 -2.98 7.79
CA SER A 168 -5.90 -2.39 6.75
C SER A 168 -6.70 -1.58 5.73
N ALA A 169 -7.76 -2.17 5.19
CA ALA A 169 -8.57 -1.58 4.15
C ALA A 169 -9.37 -0.35 4.64
N GLN A 170 -9.89 -0.36 5.86
CA GLN A 170 -10.53 0.79 6.51
C GLN A 170 -9.53 1.91 6.78
N SER A 171 -8.29 1.56 7.15
CA SER A 171 -7.20 2.53 7.28
C SER A 171 -6.89 3.20 5.95
N GLY A 172 -6.80 2.42 4.86
CA GLY A 172 -6.62 2.93 3.50
C GLY A 172 -7.80 3.79 3.01
N ALA A 173 -9.03 3.40 3.35
CA ALA A 173 -10.25 4.15 3.08
C ALA A 173 -10.41 5.40 3.97
N LYS A 174 -9.53 5.60 4.96
CA LYS A 174 -9.55 6.70 5.93
C LYS A 174 -10.84 6.75 6.76
N SER A 175 -11.50 5.61 6.96
CA SER A 175 -12.71 5.51 7.78
C SER A 175 -12.36 5.41 9.25
N LYS A 176 -12.50 6.51 10.01
CA LYS A 176 -12.25 6.51 11.46
C LYS A 176 -13.19 5.55 12.20
N TRP A 177 -14.46 5.54 11.81
CA TRP A 177 -15.47 4.67 12.38
C TRP A 177 -15.17 3.19 12.07
N GLY A 178 -14.82 2.89 10.80
CA GLY A 178 -14.45 1.54 10.38
C GLY A 178 -13.21 1.03 11.11
N VAL A 179 -12.16 1.85 11.21
CA VAL A 179 -10.96 1.50 11.99
C VAL A 179 -11.30 1.23 13.45
N ALA A 180 -12.16 2.04 14.08
CA ALA A 180 -12.57 1.81 15.46
C ALA A 180 -13.35 0.48 15.61
N ALA A 181 -14.26 0.18 14.69
CA ALA A 181 -15.00 -1.08 14.69
C ALA A 181 -14.09 -2.31 14.55
N GLU A 182 -13.13 -2.27 13.64
CA GLU A 182 -12.16 -3.37 13.44
C GLU A 182 -11.21 -3.52 14.63
N LEU A 183 -10.73 -2.42 15.23
CA LEU A 183 -9.89 -2.51 16.43
C LEU A 183 -10.65 -3.17 17.60
N HIS A 184 -11.93 -2.82 17.80
CA HIS A 184 -12.76 -3.50 18.80
C HIS A 184 -12.84 -5.01 18.54
N ALA A 185 -13.12 -5.43 17.30
CA ALA A 185 -13.19 -6.84 16.94
C ALA A 185 -11.84 -7.56 17.13
N CYS A 186 -10.73 -6.92 16.74
CA CYS A 186 -9.39 -7.47 16.93
C CYS A 186 -9.07 -7.71 18.42
N TYR A 187 -9.43 -6.78 19.31
CA TYR A 187 -9.26 -6.95 20.75
C TYR A 187 -10.17 -8.05 21.32
N GLU A 188 -11.43 -8.14 20.88
CA GLU A 188 -12.35 -9.20 21.30
C GLU A 188 -11.88 -10.59 20.89
N LEU A 189 -11.23 -10.70 19.73
CA LEU A 189 -10.62 -11.94 19.22
C LEU A 189 -9.24 -12.25 19.82
N GLY A 190 -8.68 -11.34 20.62
CA GLY A 190 -7.34 -11.50 21.19
C GLY A 190 -6.21 -11.47 20.16
N ILE A 191 -6.40 -10.77 19.04
CA ILE A 191 -5.37 -10.64 17.99
C ILE A 191 -4.18 -9.84 18.57
N PRO A 192 -2.92 -10.25 18.35
CA PRO A 192 -1.78 -9.49 18.82
C PRO A 192 -1.69 -8.10 18.20
N GLU A 193 -1.45 -7.07 19.02
CA GLU A 193 -1.29 -5.68 18.56
C GLU A 193 -0.19 -5.53 17.50
N ALA A 194 0.84 -6.37 17.56
CA ALA A 194 1.92 -6.40 16.59
C ALA A 194 1.42 -6.78 15.18
N SER A 195 0.51 -7.75 15.07
CA SER A 195 -0.15 -8.13 13.82
C SER A 195 -1.10 -7.04 13.33
N MET A 196 -1.84 -6.38 14.24
CA MET A 196 -2.70 -5.24 13.90
C MET A 196 -1.89 -4.07 13.33
N ALA A 197 -0.77 -3.73 13.98
CA ALA A 197 0.12 -2.67 13.56
C ALA A 197 0.74 -2.96 12.18
N GLU A 198 1.18 -4.19 11.94
CA GLU A 198 1.64 -4.61 10.62
C GLU A 198 0.53 -4.48 9.56
N ALA A 199 -0.66 -5.01 9.81
CA ALA A 199 -1.77 -4.95 8.87
C ALA A 199 -2.19 -3.50 8.54
N MET A 200 -2.25 -2.60 9.52
CA MET A 200 -2.52 -1.18 9.28
C MET A 200 -1.41 -0.52 8.45
N SER A 201 -0.15 -0.88 8.73
CA SER A 201 1.00 -0.19 8.15
C SER A 201 1.08 -0.34 6.63
N VAL A 202 0.61 -1.45 6.06
CA VAL A 202 0.71 -1.67 4.61
C VAL A 202 -0.11 -0.66 3.80
N ALA A 203 -1.15 -0.05 4.39
CA ALA A 203 -1.93 1.04 3.77
C ALA A 203 -1.09 2.26 3.39
N LEU A 204 0.06 2.49 4.04
CA LEU A 204 0.99 3.56 3.67
C LEU A 204 1.49 3.45 2.23
N TRP A 205 1.49 2.23 1.66
CA TRP A 205 1.98 2.01 0.32
C TRP A 205 0.93 2.33 -0.76
N PRO A 206 -0.18 1.56 -0.91
CA PRO A 206 -1.13 1.81 -1.98
C PRO A 206 -1.90 3.12 -1.78
N CYS A 207 -2.07 3.60 -0.54
CA CYS A 207 -2.81 4.84 -0.27
C CYS A 207 -1.92 6.06 -0.04
N GLY A 208 -0.59 5.90 -0.06
CA GLY A 208 0.38 6.97 0.17
C GLY A 208 1.48 7.01 -0.88
N ALA A 209 2.35 5.99 -0.91
CA ALA A 209 3.45 5.92 -1.87
C ALA A 209 2.96 5.88 -3.33
N ASN A 210 1.90 5.13 -3.63
CA ASN A 210 1.32 5.07 -4.98
C ASN A 210 0.65 6.39 -5.39
N ALA A 211 0.01 7.10 -4.47
CA ALA A 211 -0.53 8.43 -4.76
C ALA A 211 0.58 9.41 -5.22
N PHE A 212 1.78 9.32 -4.64
CA PHE A 212 2.91 10.12 -5.10
C PHE A 212 3.52 9.60 -6.41
N HIS A 213 3.56 8.27 -6.59
CA HIS A 213 3.93 7.64 -7.87
C HIS A 213 3.07 8.19 -9.01
N ASP A 214 1.75 8.16 -8.87
CA ASP A 214 0.82 8.60 -9.92
C ASP A 214 0.95 10.09 -10.21
N ALA A 215 1.02 10.92 -9.17
CA ALA A 215 1.22 12.36 -9.32
C ALA A 215 2.54 12.68 -10.05
N ALA A 216 3.61 11.96 -9.71
CA ALA A 216 4.89 12.10 -10.39
C ALA A 216 4.84 11.57 -11.84
N GLY A 217 4.06 10.52 -12.11
CA GLY A 217 3.81 10.01 -13.46
C GLY A 217 3.11 11.04 -14.35
N VAL A 218 2.05 11.68 -13.85
CA VAL A 218 1.38 12.79 -14.54
C VAL A 218 2.37 13.93 -14.80
N TRP A 219 3.14 14.33 -13.79
CA TRP A 219 4.12 15.40 -13.94
C TRP A 219 5.20 15.05 -14.99
N LEU A 220 5.73 13.84 -14.97
CA LEU A 220 6.70 13.34 -15.93
C LEU A 220 6.18 13.50 -17.37
N GLU A 221 4.93 13.12 -17.61
CA GLU A 221 4.29 13.23 -18.92
C GLU A 221 4.10 14.69 -19.35
N MET A 222 3.68 15.57 -18.45
CA MET A 222 3.57 17.01 -18.75
C MET A 222 4.92 17.63 -19.14
N VAL A 223 6.02 17.18 -18.52
CA VAL A 223 7.37 17.64 -18.90
C VAL A 223 7.77 17.10 -20.27
N ARG A 224 7.55 15.80 -20.53
CA ARG A 224 7.90 15.15 -21.80
C ARG A 224 7.13 15.71 -22.99
N SER A 225 5.84 15.99 -22.80
CA SER A 225 4.96 16.57 -23.81
C SER A 225 5.15 18.08 -24.01
N GLY A 226 5.95 18.75 -23.16
CA GLY A 226 6.18 20.19 -23.25
C GLY A 226 5.00 21.05 -22.79
N GLN A 227 4.01 20.47 -22.12
CA GLN A 227 2.86 21.21 -21.57
C GLN A 227 3.27 22.18 -20.44
N VAL A 228 4.41 21.94 -19.80
CA VAL A 228 4.98 22.82 -18.76
C VAL A 228 6.41 23.22 -19.09
N ASN A 229 6.79 24.47 -18.77
CA ASN A 229 8.18 24.91 -18.86
C ASN A 229 8.96 24.51 -17.60
N ALA A 230 9.36 23.24 -17.53
CA ALA A 230 10.09 22.70 -16.40
C ALA A 230 11.54 23.22 -16.29
N SER A 231 12.10 23.16 -15.08
CA SER A 231 13.52 23.49 -14.83
C SER A 231 14.45 22.47 -15.51
N GLN A 232 15.75 22.79 -15.57
CA GLN A 232 16.75 21.92 -16.19
C GLN A 232 16.82 20.53 -15.54
N GLN A 233 16.66 20.46 -14.20
CA GLN A 233 16.64 19.21 -13.44
C GLN A 233 15.49 18.30 -13.88
N PHE A 234 14.27 18.83 -13.91
CA PHE A 234 13.10 18.04 -14.26
C PHE A 234 13.08 17.67 -15.75
N LYS A 235 13.64 18.51 -16.63
CA LYS A 235 13.91 18.15 -18.03
C LYS A 235 14.91 16.99 -18.13
N ALA A 236 15.96 16.98 -17.31
CA ALA A 236 16.94 15.89 -17.28
C ALA A 236 16.34 14.58 -16.76
N TRP A 237 15.55 14.62 -15.69
CA TRP A 237 14.78 13.45 -15.24
C TRP A 237 13.83 12.93 -16.34
N ALA A 238 13.11 13.82 -17.02
CA ALA A 238 12.19 13.45 -18.09
C ALA A 238 12.86 12.77 -19.29
N ALA A 239 14.11 13.16 -19.58
CA ALA A 239 14.93 12.58 -20.64
C ALA A 239 15.52 11.21 -20.30
N MET A 240 15.43 10.75 -19.04
CA MET A 240 15.93 9.41 -18.69
C MET A 240 15.08 8.31 -19.34
N PRO A 241 15.70 7.17 -19.74
CA PRO A 241 15.00 6.04 -20.35
C PRO A 241 13.83 5.56 -19.50
N SER A 242 12.83 4.99 -20.19
CA SER A 242 11.58 4.52 -19.59
C SER A 242 11.79 3.64 -18.35
N GLN A 243 10.80 3.71 -17.49
CA GLN A 243 10.85 3.57 -16.04
C GLN A 243 9.93 2.45 -15.53
N ASP A 244 9.26 1.76 -16.46
CA ASP A 244 8.27 0.75 -16.13
C ASP A 244 8.95 -0.61 -15.95
N GLY A 245 8.91 -1.15 -14.74
CA GLY A 245 9.31 -2.54 -14.44
C GLY A 245 8.33 -3.59 -14.96
N LEU A 246 7.40 -3.19 -15.84
CA LEU A 246 6.30 -4.00 -16.35
C LEU A 246 6.41 -4.20 -17.88
N ASP A 247 7.55 -4.68 -18.36
CA ASP A 247 7.61 -5.36 -19.66
C ASP A 247 7.05 -6.79 -19.48
N LEU A 248 5.74 -6.90 -19.33
CA LEU A 248 5.07 -8.18 -19.52
C LEU A 248 5.08 -8.50 -21.01
N LYS A 249 6.06 -9.31 -21.44
CA LYS A 249 5.95 -10.09 -22.69
C LYS A 249 4.73 -10.99 -22.57
N ILE A 250 3.59 -10.53 -23.06
CA ILE A 250 2.46 -11.41 -23.37
C ILE A 250 2.95 -12.33 -24.48
N GLN A 251 3.43 -13.52 -24.11
CA GLN A 251 3.56 -14.61 -25.07
C GLN A 251 2.14 -14.99 -25.49
N SER A 252 1.80 -14.63 -26.71
CA SER A 252 0.66 -15.19 -27.42
C SER A 252 0.81 -16.72 -27.42
N LYS A 253 -0.11 -17.41 -26.74
CA LYS A 253 -0.30 -18.85 -26.96
C LYS A 253 -0.81 -19.01 -28.38
N GLU A 254 0.08 -19.41 -29.28
CA GLU A 254 -0.32 -20.08 -30.51
C GLU A 254 -1.09 -21.35 -30.13
N SER A 255 -2.28 -21.48 -30.70
CA SER A 255 -3.10 -22.67 -30.60
C SER A 255 -2.45 -23.77 -31.44
N SER A 256 -2.19 -24.93 -30.83
CA SER A 256 -1.94 -26.20 -31.50
C SER A 256 -2.83 -27.25 -30.86
#